data_AF-A0A137PF44-F1
#
_entry.id   AF-A0A137PF44-F1
#
_cell.length_a   1.000
_cell.length_b   1.000
_cell.length_c   1.000
_cell.angle_alpha   90.00
_cell.angle_beta   90.00
_cell.angle_gamma   90.00
#
_symmetry.space_group_name_H-M   'P 1'
#
loop_
_entity.id
_entity.type
_entity.pdbx_description
1 polymer ?
#
loop_
_entity_poly.entity_id
_entity_poly.type
_entity_poly.pdbx_seq_one_letter_code
_entity_poly.pdbx_strand_id
1 'polypeptide(L)'
;FTPWLWEQRRAKIYKCLQFMENKVIMDLGCGEGNVLKFLIPSNDEVECNKLIGVDCSLENLKKCIVYCEPSFRDKEFLRPRPLNIELFLGNCDYYDPNLPKIDVIIFSEVVEHLRAEELEEVHKVIFGGYRPQYVIVSTPNSEFNVLFKNLHYGQVNQKFRDDDHKFEWTRAEFMQWCDNICRLYGYDYERDGVGATQE
;
A
#
# COMPACT_ATOMS: atom_id res chain seq x y z
N PHE A 1 -9.28 2.11 -17.95
CA PHE A 1 -10.06 1.53 -16.84
C PHE A 1 -11.12 2.53 -16.42
N THR A 2 -12.34 2.05 -16.16
CA THR A 2 -13.44 2.89 -15.65
C THR A 2 -14.01 2.23 -14.40
N PRO A 3 -13.90 2.84 -13.21
CA PRO A 3 -13.17 4.08 -12.90
C PRO A 3 -11.64 3.92 -13.05
N TRP A 4 -10.87 4.98 -12.80
CA TRP A 4 -9.41 4.97 -12.93
C TRP A 4 -8.76 3.93 -12.00
N LEU A 5 -7.63 3.34 -12.41
CA LEU A 5 -7.05 2.19 -11.70
C LEU A 5 -6.64 2.50 -10.26
N TRP A 6 -6.07 3.69 -10.03
CA TRP A 6 -5.71 4.12 -8.67
C TRP A 6 -6.93 4.24 -7.76
N GLU A 7 -8.10 4.59 -8.30
CA GLU A 7 -9.34 4.71 -7.54
C GLU A 7 -9.86 3.32 -7.17
N GLN A 8 -9.85 2.39 -8.12
CA GLN A 8 -10.20 0.99 -7.86
C GLN A 8 -9.31 0.38 -6.78
N ARG A 9 -8.00 0.64 -6.83
CA ARG A 9 -7.02 0.17 -5.85
C ARG A 9 -7.34 0.67 -4.45
N ARG A 10 -7.54 1.99 -4.29
CA ARG A 10 -7.87 2.60 -2.99
C ARG A 10 -9.21 2.09 -2.46
N ALA A 11 -10.22 1.94 -3.33
CA ALA A 11 -11.49 1.35 -2.96
C ALA A 11 -11.36 -0.12 -2.54
N LYS A 12 -10.45 -0.89 -3.16
CA LYS A 12 -10.18 -2.28 -2.78
C LYS A 12 -9.48 -2.37 -1.43
N ILE A 13 -8.47 -1.55 -1.19
CA ILE A 13 -7.80 -1.43 0.13
C ILE A 13 -8.83 -1.10 1.20
N TYR A 14 -9.66 -0.08 0.96
CA TYR A 14 -10.73 0.32 1.88
C TYR A 14 -11.67 -0.84 2.20
N LYS A 15 -12.14 -1.58 1.17
CA LYS A 15 -13.01 -2.75 1.36
C LYS A 15 -12.35 -3.85 2.18
N CYS A 16 -11.06 -4.13 1.95
CA CYS A 16 -10.34 -5.11 2.76
C CYS A 16 -10.32 -4.70 4.23
N LEU A 17 -10.06 -3.42 4.52
CA LEU A 17 -10.02 -2.89 5.88
C LEU A 17 -11.34 -3.06 6.62
N GLN A 18 -12.49 -2.96 5.96
CA GLN A 18 -13.82 -3.12 6.60
C GLN A 18 -14.02 -4.49 7.29
N PHE A 19 -13.24 -5.50 6.90
CA PHE A 19 -13.32 -6.86 7.46
C PHE A 19 -12.13 -7.20 8.38
N MET A 20 -11.31 -6.20 8.73
CA MET A 20 -10.10 -6.37 9.55
C MET A 20 -10.20 -5.58 10.85
N GLU A 21 -9.60 -6.11 11.92
CA GLU A 21 -9.30 -5.31 13.11
C GLU A 21 -8.19 -4.30 12.77
N ASN A 22 -8.48 -3.00 12.86
CA ASN A 22 -7.67 -1.97 12.19
C ASN A 22 -7.57 -0.64 12.96
N LYS A 23 -7.41 -0.69 14.28
CA LYS A 23 -7.36 0.54 15.10
C LYS A 23 -6.16 1.42 14.71
N VAL A 24 -4.99 0.80 14.53
CA VAL A 24 -3.76 1.44 14.08
C VAL A 24 -3.35 0.90 12.71
N ILE A 25 -3.44 1.75 11.68
CA ILE A 25 -3.06 1.41 10.30
C ILE A 25 -1.81 2.19 9.93
N MET A 26 -0.82 1.51 9.36
CA MET A 26 0.37 2.12 8.78
C MET A 26 0.33 2.02 7.25
N ASP A 27 0.56 3.13 6.55
CA ASP A 27 0.85 3.20 5.12
C ASP A 27 2.37 3.36 4.96
N LEU A 28 3.05 2.27 4.61
CA LEU A 28 4.51 2.20 4.49
C LEU A 28 4.91 2.46 3.04
N GLY A 29 5.62 3.56 2.79
CA GLY A 29 5.77 4.13 1.45
C GLY A 29 4.54 4.97 1.06
N CYS A 30 4.03 5.80 1.98
CA CYS A 30 2.76 6.50 1.80
C CYS A 30 2.76 7.54 0.67
N GLY A 31 3.93 7.91 0.15
CA GLY A 31 4.10 8.97 -0.84
C GLY A 31 3.47 10.27 -0.36
N GLU A 32 2.69 10.90 -1.24
CA GLU A 32 1.93 12.11 -0.92
C GLU A 32 0.64 11.85 -0.13
N GLY A 33 0.46 10.67 0.47
CA GLY A 33 -0.68 10.37 1.37
C GLY A 33 -1.96 10.00 0.64
N ASN A 34 -1.84 9.43 -0.57
CA ASN A 34 -2.98 9.13 -1.42
C ASN A 34 -3.94 8.07 -0.84
N VAL A 35 -3.39 7.06 -0.13
CA VAL A 35 -4.19 6.07 0.60
C VAL A 35 -4.68 6.70 1.91
N LEU A 36 -3.80 7.33 2.69
CA LEU A 36 -4.16 8.00 3.95
C LEU A 36 -5.35 8.94 3.78
N LYS A 37 -5.31 9.85 2.81
CA LYS A 37 -6.40 10.78 2.49
C LYS A 37 -7.71 10.07 2.18
N PHE A 38 -7.65 8.89 1.55
CA PHE A 38 -8.84 8.10 1.22
C PHE A 38 -9.49 7.45 2.46
N LEU A 39 -8.75 7.30 3.56
CA LEU A 39 -9.24 6.74 4.83
C LEU A 39 -9.76 7.81 5.81
N ILE A 40 -9.56 9.10 5.51
CA ILE A 40 -10.01 10.23 6.34
C ILE A 40 -11.53 10.42 6.32
N PRO A 41 -12.24 10.36 5.16
CA PRO A 41 -13.69 10.50 5.13
C PRO A 41 -14.37 9.41 5.96
N SER A 42 -15.38 9.78 6.74
CA SER A 42 -16.02 8.91 7.72
C SER A 42 -17.44 8.54 7.34
N ASN A 43 -17.66 7.24 7.13
CA ASN A 43 -18.95 6.56 7.28
C ASN A 43 -18.89 5.50 8.42
N ASP A 44 -17.80 5.50 9.20
CA ASP A 44 -17.50 4.57 10.30
C ASP A 44 -17.34 3.08 9.93
N GLU A 45 -17.29 2.73 8.64
CA GLU A 45 -17.12 1.34 8.19
C GLU A 45 -15.68 0.82 8.38
N VAL A 46 -14.71 1.71 8.60
CA VAL A 46 -13.33 1.39 8.96
C VAL A 46 -13.04 1.95 10.34
N GLU A 47 -12.75 1.07 11.29
CA GLU A 47 -12.66 1.39 12.71
C GLU A 47 -11.34 2.04 13.19
N CYS A 48 -10.58 2.61 12.26
CA CYS A 48 -9.29 3.23 12.53
C CYS A 48 -9.39 4.52 13.36
N ASN A 49 -8.55 4.62 14.39
CA ASN A 49 -8.36 5.83 15.20
C ASN A 49 -6.94 6.41 15.10
N LYS A 50 -5.98 5.68 14.53
CA LYS A 50 -4.65 6.19 14.22
C LYS A 50 -4.16 5.72 12.84
N LEU A 51 -3.79 6.69 12.01
CA LEU A 51 -3.07 6.48 10.76
C LEU A 51 -1.61 6.88 10.92
N ILE A 52 -0.70 6.03 10.43
CA ILE A 52 0.74 6.30 10.40
C ILE A 52 1.19 6.28 8.93
N GLY A 53 1.76 7.37 8.44
CA GLY A 53 2.42 7.41 7.14
C GLY A 53 3.93 7.39 7.31
N VAL A 54 4.62 6.53 6.56
CA VAL A 54 6.09 6.51 6.52
C VAL A 54 6.52 6.66 5.06
N ASP A 55 7.41 7.61 4.77
CA ASP A 55 7.98 7.77 3.43
C ASP A 55 9.42 8.31 3.52
N CYS A 56 10.27 7.93 2.56
CA CYS A 56 11.67 8.36 2.54
C CYS A 56 11.85 9.76 1.93
N SER A 57 10.81 10.31 1.28
CA SER A 57 10.83 11.63 0.65
C SER A 57 10.15 12.68 1.53
N LEU A 58 10.94 13.61 2.05
CA LEU A 58 10.44 14.76 2.81
C LEU A 58 9.47 15.62 1.97
N GLU A 59 9.69 15.72 0.66
CA GLU A 59 8.83 16.48 -0.24
C GLU A 59 7.45 15.81 -0.40
N ASN A 60 7.41 14.48 -0.46
CA ASN A 60 6.16 13.72 -0.44
C ASN A 60 5.41 13.91 0.88
N LEU A 61 6.11 13.82 2.01
CA LEU A 61 5.50 14.03 3.32
C LEU A 61 4.94 15.44 3.49
N LYS A 62 5.61 16.48 2.97
CA LYS A 62 5.06 17.86 2.95
C LYS A 62 3.74 17.93 2.20
N LYS A 63 3.62 17.25 1.05
CA LYS A 63 2.34 17.16 0.31
C LYS A 63 1.31 16.35 1.09
N CYS A 64 1.72 15.25 1.70
CA CYS A 64 0.88 14.40 2.53
C CYS A 64 0.23 15.17 3.68
N ILE A 65 0.98 16.06 4.35
CA ILE A 65 0.45 16.96 5.39
C ILE A 65 -0.74 17.75 4.82
N VAL A 66 -0.53 18.45 3.69
CA VAL A 66 -1.57 19.28 3.05
C VAL A 66 -2.78 18.42 2.61
N TYR A 67 -2.53 17.21 2.09
CA TYR A 67 -3.57 16.33 1.58
C TYR A 67 -4.39 15.65 2.68
N CYS A 68 -3.82 15.51 3.88
CA CYS A 68 -4.46 14.91 5.03
C CYS A 68 -5.07 15.95 5.99
N GLU A 69 -4.99 17.26 5.67
CA GLU A 69 -5.68 18.28 6.46
C GLU A 69 -7.20 18.09 6.42
N PRO A 70 -7.92 18.26 7.55
CA PRO A 70 -9.37 18.22 7.57
C PRO A 70 -9.98 19.22 6.59
N SER A 71 -10.75 18.72 5.63
CA SER A 71 -11.49 19.53 4.68
C SER A 71 -12.63 20.29 5.36
N PHE A 72 -13.28 21.20 4.63
CA PHE A 72 -14.50 21.84 5.11
C PHE A 72 -15.58 20.82 5.48
N ARG A 73 -15.72 19.73 4.69
CA ARG A 73 -16.69 18.67 4.95
C ARG A 73 -16.37 17.92 6.24
N ASP A 74 -15.10 17.67 6.55
CA ASP A 74 -14.71 16.96 7.78
C ASP A 74 -15.02 17.78 9.05
N LYS A 75 -15.10 19.11 8.91
CA LYS A 75 -15.49 20.02 9.99
C LYS A 75 -17.01 20.12 10.16
N GLU A 76 -17.75 20.00 9.05
CA GLU A 76 -19.22 20.00 9.05
C GLU A 76 -19.80 18.64 9.48
N PHE A 77 -19.19 17.56 9.02
CA PHE A 77 -19.58 16.18 9.27
C PHE A 77 -18.48 15.47 10.07
N LEU A 78 -18.52 15.65 11.38
CA LEU A 78 -17.52 15.08 12.28
C LEU A 78 -17.53 13.55 12.24
N ARG A 79 -16.33 12.95 12.34
CA ARG A 79 -16.17 11.52 12.56
C ARG A 79 -16.81 11.12 13.90
N PRO A 80 -17.48 9.95 14.00
CA PRO A 80 -17.95 9.42 15.28
C PRO A 80 -16.82 9.20 16.28
N ARG A 81 -15.61 8.95 15.79
CA ARG A 81 -14.40 8.71 16.58
C ARG A 81 -13.26 9.62 16.13
N PRO A 82 -12.50 10.20 17.08
CA PRO A 82 -11.31 10.98 16.75
C PRO A 82 -10.32 10.16 15.92
N LEU A 83 -9.72 10.82 14.94
CA LEU A 83 -8.65 10.26 14.11
C LEU A 83 -7.37 11.05 14.35
N ASN A 84 -6.30 10.35 14.67
CA ASN A 84 -4.96 10.93 14.74
C ASN A 84 -4.14 10.45 13.53
N ILE A 85 -3.40 11.36 12.90
CA ILE A 85 -2.54 11.05 11.76
C ILE A 85 -1.13 11.50 12.12
N GLU A 86 -0.17 10.57 12.06
CA GLU A 86 1.25 10.82 12.32
C GLU A 86 2.05 10.46 11.06
N LEU A 87 3.01 11.32 10.69
CA LEU A 87 3.84 11.14 9.50
C LEU A 87 5.31 11.11 9.91
N PHE A 88 6.04 10.12 9.40
CA PHE A 88 7.44 9.87 9.74
C PHE A 88 8.29 9.85 8.48
N LEU A 89 9.39 10.62 8.50
CA LEU A 89 10.45 10.52 7.50
C LEU A 89 11.30 9.29 7.82
N GLY A 90 11.21 8.26 6.99
CA GLY A 90 11.87 6.98 7.23
C GLY A 90 11.83 6.08 6.00
N ASN A 91 12.65 5.04 6.00
CA ASN A 91 12.68 4.06 4.93
C ASN A 91 11.93 2.78 5.34
N CYS A 92 11.38 2.08 4.36
CA CYS A 92 10.58 0.87 4.59
C CYS A 92 11.39 -0.33 5.11
N ASP A 93 12.71 -0.29 4.94
CA ASP A 93 13.69 -1.26 5.46
C ASP A 93 14.16 -0.94 6.90
N TYR A 94 13.54 0.05 7.56
CA TYR A 94 13.84 0.40 8.94
C TYR A 94 12.66 0.10 9.89
N TYR A 95 12.95 -0.66 10.94
CA TYR A 95 12.02 -0.91 12.04
C TYR A 95 12.21 0.14 13.15
N ASP A 96 11.15 0.91 13.45
CA ASP A 96 11.13 1.83 14.59
C ASP A 96 10.41 1.19 15.79
N PRO A 97 11.15 0.77 16.84
CA PRO A 97 10.56 0.16 18.03
C PRO A 97 9.75 1.12 18.90
N ASN A 98 9.78 2.44 18.63
CA ASN A 98 9.01 3.43 19.38
C ASN A 98 7.60 3.61 18.85
N LEU A 99 7.30 3.08 17.65
CA LEU A 99 5.94 3.11 17.11
C LEU A 99 5.03 2.18 17.92
N PRO A 100 3.73 2.51 18.02
CA PRO A 100 2.77 1.65 18.69
C PRO A 100 2.64 0.31 17.97
N LYS A 101 1.98 -0.65 18.61
CA LYS A 101 1.56 -1.88 17.93
C LYS A 101 0.72 -1.50 16.70
N ILE A 102 1.12 -2.02 15.54
CA ILE A 102 0.44 -1.82 14.27
C ILE A 102 -0.50 -3.01 14.02
N ASP A 103 -1.77 -2.73 13.72
CA ASP A 103 -2.74 -3.77 13.43
C ASP A 103 -2.71 -4.17 11.94
N VAL A 104 -2.60 -3.16 11.06
CA VAL A 104 -2.54 -3.34 9.60
C VAL A 104 -1.40 -2.52 8.99
N ILE A 105 -0.59 -3.15 8.14
CA ILE A 105 0.36 -2.44 7.26
C ILE A 105 -0.17 -2.48 5.82
N ILE A 106 -0.22 -1.32 5.17
CA ILE A 106 -0.50 -1.16 3.74
C ILE A 106 0.85 -0.91 3.05
N PHE A 107 1.13 -1.72 2.03
CA PHE A 107 2.33 -1.66 1.21
C PHE A 107 1.92 -1.65 -0.27
N SER A 108 1.31 -0.53 -0.68
CA SER A 108 0.59 -0.39 -1.94
C SER A 108 1.46 0.27 -3.02
N GLU A 109 1.88 -0.50 -4.03
CA GLU A 109 2.75 -0.04 -5.14
C GLU A 109 4.13 0.45 -4.66
N VAL A 110 4.75 -0.36 -3.79
CA VAL A 110 6.08 -0.04 -3.25
C VAL A 110 7.08 -1.14 -3.57
N VAL A 111 6.62 -2.40 -3.55
CA VAL A 111 7.47 -3.58 -3.75
C VAL A 111 8.26 -3.50 -5.05
N GLU A 112 7.65 -3.06 -6.15
CA GLU A 112 8.27 -2.93 -7.47
C GLU A 112 9.36 -1.86 -7.57
N HIS A 113 9.44 -0.94 -6.60
CA HIS A 113 10.47 0.09 -6.54
C HIS A 113 11.72 -0.37 -5.77
N LEU A 114 11.67 -1.53 -5.12
CA LEU A 114 12.76 -2.06 -4.29
C LEU A 114 13.66 -3.01 -5.09
N ARG A 115 14.96 -2.98 -4.80
CA ARG A 115 15.89 -4.02 -5.23
C ARG A 115 15.73 -5.25 -4.34
N ALA A 116 16.18 -6.40 -4.82
CA ALA A 116 16.05 -7.67 -4.11
C ALA A 116 16.59 -7.62 -2.66
N GLU A 117 17.76 -6.99 -2.46
CA GLU A 117 18.38 -6.83 -1.14
C GLU A 117 17.53 -5.97 -0.19
N GLU A 118 16.91 -4.89 -0.70
CA GLU A 118 16.02 -4.00 0.07
C GLU A 118 14.74 -4.74 0.45
N LEU A 119 14.19 -5.51 -0.49
CA LEU A 119 12.97 -6.29 -0.29
C LEU A 119 13.15 -7.35 0.81
N GLU A 120 14.31 -8.00 0.90
CA GLU A 120 14.63 -8.95 1.98
C GLU A 120 14.62 -8.28 3.37
N GLU A 121 15.16 -7.07 3.51
CA GLU A 121 15.13 -6.33 4.76
C GLU A 121 13.72 -5.85 5.10
N VAL A 122 12.95 -5.37 4.12
CA VAL A 122 11.55 -4.99 4.29
C VAL A 122 10.71 -6.15 4.82
N HIS A 123 10.95 -7.38 4.37
CA HIS A 123 10.25 -8.54 4.93
C HIS A 123 10.52 -8.71 6.43
N LYS A 124 11.79 -8.55 6.85
CA LYS A 124 12.17 -8.65 8.27
C LYS A 124 11.51 -7.53 9.08
N VAL A 125 11.43 -6.32 8.54
CA VAL A 125 10.77 -5.19 9.21
C VAL A 125 9.27 -5.40 9.35
N ILE A 126 8.56 -5.70 8.26
CA ILE A 126 7.10 -5.85 8.27
C ILE A 126 6.70 -7.12 9.05
N PHE A 127 7.17 -8.29 8.61
CA PHE A 127 6.68 -9.59 9.10
C PHE A 127 7.45 -10.12 10.31
N GLY A 128 8.67 -9.62 10.56
CA GLY A 128 9.48 -10.00 11.73
C GLY A 128 9.49 -8.96 12.85
N GLY A 129 9.51 -7.66 12.50
CA GLY A 129 9.57 -6.53 13.42
C GLY A 129 8.19 -6.10 13.90
N TYR A 130 7.43 -5.43 13.03
CA TYR A 130 6.09 -4.91 13.36
C TYR A 130 5.08 -6.03 13.60
N ARG A 131 5.17 -7.13 12.85
CA ARG A 131 4.30 -8.32 12.95
C ARG A 131 2.81 -7.96 13.03
N PRO A 132 2.29 -7.14 12.10
CA PRO A 132 0.89 -6.73 12.12
C PRO A 132 -0.01 -7.94 11.93
N GLN A 133 -1.27 -7.85 12.35
CA GLN A 133 -2.24 -8.91 12.13
C GLN A 133 -2.55 -9.08 10.64
N TYR A 134 -2.57 -7.97 9.89
CA TYR A 134 -2.82 -7.97 8.45
C TYR A 134 -1.79 -7.14 7.69
N VAL A 135 -1.46 -7.58 6.48
CA VAL A 135 -0.65 -6.81 5.53
C VAL A 135 -1.39 -6.78 4.19
N ILE A 136 -1.59 -5.58 3.64
CA ILE A 136 -2.18 -5.39 2.31
C ILE A 136 -1.07 -4.97 1.37
N VAL A 137 -0.76 -5.82 0.39
CA VAL A 137 0.27 -5.55 -0.63
C VAL A 137 -0.39 -5.38 -1.99
N SER A 138 0.04 -4.39 -2.77
CA SER A 138 -0.27 -4.34 -4.20
C SER A 138 0.98 -4.12 -5.03
N THR A 139 0.98 -4.69 -6.24
CA THR A 139 2.02 -4.49 -7.25
C THR A 139 1.42 -4.71 -8.65
N PRO A 140 1.99 -4.11 -9.71
CA PRO A 140 1.54 -4.35 -11.09
C PRO A 140 1.67 -5.82 -11.52
N ASN A 141 0.62 -6.39 -12.13
CA ASN A 141 0.72 -7.66 -12.86
C ASN A 141 1.30 -7.42 -14.26
N SER A 142 2.53 -7.87 -14.51
CA SER A 142 3.24 -7.68 -15.78
C SER A 142 2.57 -8.38 -16.97
N GLU A 143 1.85 -9.48 -16.74
CA GLU A 143 1.14 -10.21 -17.81
C GLU A 143 0.06 -9.36 -18.48
N PHE A 144 -0.48 -8.36 -17.76
CA PHE A 144 -1.46 -7.42 -18.29
C PHE A 144 -0.81 -6.40 -19.26
N ASN A 145 0.52 -6.29 -19.27
CA ASN A 145 1.23 -5.31 -20.09
C ASN A 145 1.11 -5.55 -21.58
N VAL A 146 0.74 -6.76 -22.00
CA VAL A 146 0.43 -7.08 -23.40
C VAL A 146 -0.63 -6.14 -23.99
N LEU A 147 -1.48 -5.55 -23.16
CA LEU A 147 -2.53 -4.61 -23.57
C LEU A 147 -2.01 -3.18 -23.78
N PHE A 148 -0.83 -2.84 -23.27
CA PHE A 148 -0.19 -1.53 -23.46
C PHE A 148 0.85 -1.61 -24.59
N LYS A 149 0.44 -1.24 -25.81
CA LYS A 149 1.29 -1.35 -27.02
C LYS A 149 2.66 -0.67 -26.87
N ASN A 150 2.74 0.41 -26.11
CA ASN A 150 3.96 1.19 -25.86
C ASN A 150 4.95 0.50 -24.91
N LEU A 151 4.55 -0.57 -24.20
CA LEU A 151 5.42 -1.30 -23.28
C LEU A 151 6.19 -2.43 -23.97
N HIS A 152 5.87 -2.77 -25.23
CA HIS A 152 6.59 -3.79 -26.00
C HIS A 152 6.73 -5.13 -25.26
N TYR A 153 5.70 -5.55 -24.52
CA TYR A 153 5.75 -6.74 -23.68
C TYR A 153 6.11 -8.00 -24.50
N GLY A 154 7.07 -8.79 -23.99
CA GLY A 154 7.60 -9.99 -24.65
C GLY A 154 8.56 -9.72 -25.82
N GLN A 155 9.01 -8.48 -26.01
CA GLN A 155 9.93 -8.07 -27.08
C GLN A 155 11.29 -7.63 -26.51
N VAL A 156 12.31 -7.52 -27.37
CA VAL A 156 13.69 -7.14 -26.99
C VAL A 156 13.76 -5.77 -26.30
N ASN A 157 12.84 -4.86 -26.61
CA ASN A 157 12.76 -3.50 -26.09
C ASN A 157 11.62 -3.31 -25.07
N GLN A 158 11.24 -4.36 -24.35
CA GLN A 158 10.22 -4.31 -23.30
C GLN A 158 10.52 -3.21 -22.26
N LYS A 159 9.47 -2.53 -21.81
CA LYS A 159 9.49 -1.51 -20.75
C LYS A 159 8.54 -1.86 -19.62
N PHE A 160 8.82 -1.31 -18.45
CA PHE A 160 7.89 -1.30 -17.31
C PHE A 160 6.89 -0.15 -17.45
N ARG A 161 5.81 -0.19 -16.66
CA ARG A 161 4.76 0.83 -16.61
C ARG A 161 5.26 2.17 -16.08
N ASP A 162 6.30 2.12 -15.25
CA ASP A 162 7.02 3.27 -14.74
C ASP A 162 8.52 3.06 -14.93
N ASP A 163 9.25 4.13 -15.23
CA ASP A 163 10.69 4.09 -15.48
C ASP A 163 11.49 3.83 -14.18
N ASP A 164 10.89 4.07 -13.00
CA ASP A 164 11.53 3.80 -11.72
C ASP A 164 11.31 2.35 -11.21
N HIS A 165 10.44 1.55 -11.84
CA HIS A 165 10.27 0.15 -11.44
C HIS A 165 11.58 -0.65 -11.62
N LYS A 166 11.91 -1.46 -10.62
CA LYS A 166 13.06 -2.38 -10.65
C LYS A 166 12.66 -3.73 -11.25
N PHE A 167 11.40 -4.11 -11.10
CA PHE A 167 10.80 -5.30 -11.71
C PHE A 167 9.28 -5.14 -11.81
N GLU A 168 8.62 -6.02 -12.58
CA GLU A 168 7.18 -6.20 -12.53
C GLU A 168 6.86 -7.70 -12.60
N TRP A 169 6.20 -8.21 -11.56
CA TRP A 169 5.95 -9.64 -11.45
C TRP A 169 4.78 -10.11 -12.31
N THR A 170 4.94 -11.30 -12.85
CA THR A 170 3.82 -12.16 -13.26
C THR A 170 3.01 -12.59 -12.04
N ARG A 171 1.80 -13.11 -12.26
CA ARG A 171 1.00 -13.66 -11.16
C ARG A 171 1.72 -14.81 -10.45
N ALA A 172 2.48 -15.63 -11.19
CA ALA A 172 3.23 -16.75 -10.64
C ALA A 172 4.36 -16.28 -9.71
N GLU A 173 5.15 -15.30 -10.14
CA GLU A 173 6.24 -14.74 -9.33
C GLU A 173 5.71 -14.08 -8.05
N PHE A 174 4.59 -13.33 -8.14
CA PHE A 174 3.96 -12.73 -6.96
C PHE A 174 3.46 -13.79 -5.97
N MET A 175 2.83 -14.87 -6.44
CA MET A 175 2.41 -15.97 -5.57
C MET A 175 3.59 -16.66 -4.90
N GLN A 176 4.67 -16.92 -5.65
CA GLN A 176 5.87 -17.54 -5.09
C GLN A 176 6.52 -16.65 -4.02
N TRP A 177 6.48 -15.34 -4.19
CA TRP A 177 6.91 -14.38 -3.17
C TRP A 177 6.03 -14.45 -1.91
N CYS A 178 4.70 -14.46 -2.06
CA CYS A 178 3.76 -14.66 -0.95
C CYS A 178 4.00 -15.99 -0.22
N ASP A 179 4.12 -17.11 -0.93
CA ASP A 179 4.37 -18.43 -0.37
C ASP A 179 5.64 -18.46 0.50
N ASN A 180 6.69 -17.77 0.05
CA ASN A 180 7.92 -17.66 0.81
C ASN A 180 7.74 -16.86 2.10
N ILE A 181 7.01 -15.75 2.07
CA ILE A 181 6.69 -14.96 3.27
C ILE A 181 5.87 -15.80 4.25
N CYS A 182 4.82 -16.45 3.77
CA CYS A 182 3.95 -17.31 4.57
C CYS A 182 4.73 -18.42 5.27
N ARG A 183 5.62 -19.11 4.52
CA ARG A 183 6.50 -20.15 5.06
C ARG A 183 7.48 -19.62 6.12
N LEU A 184 8.03 -18.43 5.94
CA LEU A 184 9.06 -17.87 6.83
C LEU A 184 8.48 -17.24 8.10
N TYR A 185 7.32 -16.58 7.99
CA TYR A 185 6.78 -15.73 9.05
C TYR A 185 5.44 -16.25 9.62
N GLY A 186 4.87 -17.32 9.08
CA GLY A 186 3.66 -17.96 9.60
C GLY A 186 2.37 -17.18 9.30
N TYR A 187 2.35 -16.46 8.18
CA TYR A 187 1.14 -15.82 7.64
C TYR A 187 0.43 -16.75 6.66
N ASP A 188 -0.85 -16.48 6.42
CA ASP A 188 -1.60 -16.96 5.26
C ASP A 188 -1.95 -15.77 4.35
N TYR A 189 -2.34 -16.03 3.10
CA TYR A 189 -2.74 -14.96 2.20
C TYR A 189 -3.95 -15.32 1.34
N GLU A 190 -4.74 -14.29 1.04
CA GLU A 190 -5.73 -14.31 -0.02
C GLU A 190 -5.25 -13.43 -1.18
N ARG A 191 -5.71 -13.72 -2.39
CA ARG A 191 -5.36 -12.97 -3.60
C ARG A 191 -6.60 -12.43 -4.28
N ASP A 192 -6.51 -11.17 -4.68
CA ASP A 192 -7.47 -10.53 -5.55
C ASP A 192 -6.74 -9.51 -6.47
N GLY A 193 -7.48 -8.83 -7.34
CA GLY A 193 -6.94 -7.80 -8.22
C GLY A 193 -7.95 -6.69 -8.56
N VAL A 194 -7.43 -5.63 -9.17
CA VAL A 194 -8.22 -4.53 -9.74
C VAL A 194 -7.79 -4.30 -11.18
N GLY A 195 -8.63 -3.61 -11.96
CA GLY A 195 -8.38 -3.40 -13.37
C GLY A 195 -8.76 -4.62 -14.20
N ALA A 196 -10.06 -4.79 -14.44
CA ALA A 196 -10.56 -5.75 -15.41
C ALA A 196 -10.52 -5.15 -16.83
N THR A 197 -10.33 -6.01 -17.83
CA THR A 197 -10.70 -5.68 -19.21
C THR A 197 -12.21 -5.59 -19.29
N GLN A 198 -12.74 -4.54 -19.92
CA GLN A 198 -14.13 -4.61 -20.39
C GLN A 198 -14.13 -5.60 -21.55
N GLU A 199 -14.90 -6.69 -21.41
CA GLU A 199 -15.27 -7.54 -22.56
C GLU A 199 -16.08 -6.72 -23.58
#